data_AF-A0A0Q9EQ37-F1
#
_entry.id   AF-A0A0Q9EQ37-F1
#
_cell.length_a   1.000
_cell.length_b   1.000
_cell.length_c   1.000
_cell.angle_alpha   90.00
_cell.angle_beta   90.00
_cell.angle_gamma   90.00
#
_symmetry.space_group_name_H-M   'P 1'
#
loop_
_entity.id
_entity.type
_entity.pdbx_description
1 polymer ?
#
loop_
_entity_poly.entity_id
_entity_poly.type
_entity_poly.pdbx_seq_one_letter_code
_entity_poly.pdbx_strand_id
1 'polypeptide(L)'
;MPNSADMLWFKTRFAARVVPALAGTPLTLDLITALACQETGEVWPVLRRKSMSEERILALCVGDTLDSNAGRSAFPKTKTELVAASRGDEMFAIARKALVDMAVHIEAYQGAASRPNKFCHGFGMFQRDLQFFLDDPDYFLERRYERFEQTLAMCVAELKRGLRKLRLQDRASLTTMELASVAIVYNTGGFRPERGLRQGHFDGTRFYGQAIFDFIRQAQTVPTPDAPAPLPAPLPGEAPVPPPRPIAATGPFFRVDTRVSTLRLRREPRISRPPTANVQAELPDGHPVRAVTGRAVNGFMEVETSLFGALLRGFCSTDFLVRDNSIVDIPIVEPVRDPPRAGVVAVFMPRRPGRVTRRRDAAGAHSLNEDGQPERSGSTAPELREDLGAIIDWLAVDKASHKRYQPHSGLTFCNIYAHDYCHLAGVYLPRVWWSTPAIEKLRRGQTVEPLIADTIFEMRANDLFRWLRDFGPEFGWRQVSSPTRLQEEANQGAVALIVARRKIEGKSGHILPVVPETETEHAHRTASGEVDRPLQSQAGVSNFRYGTSTANWWKDERFAESAFWVHA
;
A
#
# COMPACT_ATOMS: atom_id res chain seq x y z
N MET A 1 -17.94 -3.28 9.98
CA MET A 1 -17.17 -2.45 9.03
C MET A 1 -17.81 -2.54 7.65
N PRO A 2 -17.85 -1.44 6.88
CA PRO A 2 -18.30 -1.44 5.48
C PRO A 2 -17.47 -2.40 4.62
N ASN A 3 -18.11 -3.04 3.65
CA ASN A 3 -17.46 -3.89 2.66
C ASN A 3 -17.67 -3.39 1.22
N SER A 4 -17.16 -4.13 0.23
CA SER A 4 -17.26 -3.74 -1.18
C SER A 4 -18.70 -3.60 -1.69
N ALA A 5 -19.65 -4.38 -1.16
CA ALA A 5 -21.06 -4.25 -1.52
C ALA A 5 -21.69 -2.98 -0.95
N ASP A 6 -21.21 -2.52 0.22
CA ASP A 6 -21.63 -1.25 0.81
C ASP A 6 -21.07 -0.07 0.00
N MET A 7 -19.80 -0.14 -0.38
CA MET A 7 -19.19 0.86 -1.27
C MET A 7 -19.88 0.93 -2.63
N LEU A 8 -20.26 -0.22 -3.21
CA LEU A 8 -21.00 -0.27 -4.46
C LEU A 8 -22.36 0.44 -4.34
N TRP A 9 -23.07 0.22 -3.23
CA TRP A 9 -24.33 0.91 -2.97
C TRP A 9 -24.13 2.43 -2.86
N PHE A 10 -23.10 2.86 -2.13
CA PHE A 10 -22.80 4.28 -1.98
C PHE A 10 -22.51 4.91 -3.34
N LYS A 11 -21.60 4.31 -4.13
CA LYS A 11 -21.25 4.78 -5.47
C LYS A 11 -22.47 4.83 -6.38
N THR A 12 -23.30 3.78 -6.39
CA THR A 12 -24.51 3.73 -7.22
C THR A 12 -25.51 4.82 -6.87
N ARG A 13 -25.66 5.16 -5.57
CA ARG A 13 -26.64 6.15 -5.11
C ARG A 13 -26.15 7.59 -5.22
N PHE A 14 -24.87 7.82 -4.97
CA PHE A 14 -24.36 9.17 -4.74
C PHE A 14 -23.36 9.65 -5.79
N ALA A 15 -22.83 8.81 -6.69
CA ALA A 15 -21.83 9.24 -7.67
C ALA A 15 -22.28 10.42 -8.53
N ALA A 16 -23.52 10.41 -9.01
CA ALA A 16 -24.07 11.50 -9.84
C ALA A 16 -24.14 12.86 -9.11
N ARG A 17 -24.14 12.86 -7.78
CA ARG A 17 -24.13 14.06 -6.93
C ARG A 17 -22.71 14.44 -6.50
N VAL A 18 -21.88 13.44 -6.22
CA VAL A 18 -20.48 13.63 -5.80
C VAL A 18 -19.61 14.13 -6.94
N VAL A 19 -19.63 13.48 -8.10
CA VAL A 19 -18.70 13.77 -9.21
C VAL A 19 -18.75 15.25 -9.63
N PRO A 20 -19.93 15.88 -9.83
CA PRO A 20 -19.99 17.31 -10.14
C PRO A 20 -19.40 18.21 -9.04
N ALA A 21 -19.57 17.87 -7.76
CA ALA A 21 -19.04 18.66 -6.64
C ALA A 21 -17.50 18.64 -6.57
N LEU A 22 -16.87 17.60 -7.14
CA LEU A 22 -15.42 17.44 -7.20
C LEU A 22 -14.79 18.06 -8.46
N ALA A 23 -15.59 18.55 -9.42
CA ALA A 23 -15.09 19.10 -10.68
C ALA A 23 -14.04 20.20 -10.46
N GLY A 24 -12.97 20.16 -11.25
CA GLY A 24 -11.83 21.09 -11.12
C GLY A 24 -10.93 20.84 -9.91
N THR A 25 -11.05 19.70 -9.24
CA THR A 25 -10.15 19.28 -8.16
C THR A 25 -9.57 17.89 -8.46
N PRO A 26 -8.42 17.53 -7.86
CA PRO A 26 -7.89 16.18 -7.98
C PRO A 26 -8.47 15.19 -6.95
N LEU A 27 -9.55 15.57 -6.27
CA LEU A 27 -10.29 14.68 -5.37
C LEU A 27 -11.08 13.66 -6.18
N THR A 28 -11.37 12.51 -5.58
CA THR A 28 -11.97 11.37 -6.28
C THR A 28 -13.22 10.90 -5.56
N LEU A 29 -14.13 10.25 -6.31
CA LEU A 29 -15.27 9.56 -5.73
C LEU A 29 -14.82 8.47 -4.73
N ASP A 30 -13.67 7.85 -4.96
CA ASP A 30 -13.12 6.82 -4.06
C ASP A 30 -12.78 7.40 -2.68
N LEU A 31 -12.19 8.60 -2.63
CA LEU A 31 -11.93 9.29 -1.36
C LEU A 31 -13.25 9.65 -0.64
N ILE A 32 -14.25 10.15 -1.35
CA ILE A 32 -15.56 10.47 -0.73
C ILE A 32 -16.25 9.21 -0.23
N THR A 33 -16.18 8.11 -0.99
CA THR A 33 -16.69 6.79 -0.57
C THR A 33 -15.96 6.31 0.69
N ALA A 34 -14.63 6.43 0.72
CA ALA A 34 -13.82 6.05 1.87
C ALA A 34 -14.15 6.87 3.12
N LEU A 35 -14.38 8.18 2.97
CA LEU A 35 -14.82 9.04 4.07
C LEU A 35 -16.21 8.63 4.57
N ALA A 36 -17.17 8.36 3.69
CA ALA A 36 -18.48 7.85 4.13
C ALA A 36 -18.36 6.52 4.90
N CYS A 37 -17.45 5.63 4.49
CA CYS A 37 -17.13 4.41 5.22
C CYS A 37 -16.44 4.67 6.57
N GLN A 38 -15.55 5.65 6.64
CA GLN A 38 -14.77 5.95 7.83
C GLN A 38 -15.57 6.72 8.88
N GLU A 39 -16.39 7.67 8.46
CA GLU A 39 -17.08 8.60 9.36
C GLU A 39 -18.41 8.04 9.89
N THR A 40 -19.16 7.26 9.09
CA THR A 40 -20.46 6.70 9.51
C THR A 40 -20.69 5.25 9.06
N GLY A 41 -19.62 4.52 8.74
CA GLY A 41 -19.68 3.15 8.22
C GLY A 41 -20.20 2.10 9.21
N GLU A 42 -20.33 2.44 10.48
CA GLU A 42 -21.03 1.62 11.48
C GLU A 42 -22.56 1.80 11.43
N VAL A 43 -23.04 2.87 10.78
CA VAL A 43 -24.46 3.25 10.74
C VAL A 43 -25.11 2.90 9.41
N TRP A 44 -24.77 3.61 8.34
CA TRP A 44 -25.53 3.53 7.07
C TRP A 44 -25.52 2.14 6.42
N PRO A 45 -24.48 1.29 6.53
CA PRO A 45 -24.53 -0.06 5.97
C PRO A 45 -25.57 -0.93 6.67
N VAL A 46 -25.81 -0.72 7.96
CA VAL A 46 -26.87 -1.42 8.71
C VAL A 46 -28.24 -0.93 8.23
N LEU A 47 -28.41 0.39 8.10
CA LEU A 47 -29.70 1.00 7.74
C LEU A 47 -30.14 0.68 6.31
N ARG A 48 -29.21 0.69 5.33
CA ARG A 48 -29.56 0.40 3.93
C ARG A 48 -30.13 -1.00 3.71
N ARG A 49 -29.85 -1.93 4.62
CA ARG A 49 -30.36 -3.32 4.58
C ARG A 49 -31.76 -3.46 5.20
N LYS A 50 -32.31 -2.39 5.78
CA LYS A 50 -33.63 -2.35 6.45
C LYS A 50 -34.73 -1.72 5.58
N SER A 51 -34.57 -1.70 4.25
CA SER A 51 -35.54 -1.10 3.30
C SER A 51 -35.95 0.33 3.64
N MET A 52 -35.01 1.11 4.20
CA MET A 52 -35.24 2.47 4.65
C MET A 52 -35.06 3.48 3.50
N SER A 53 -35.83 4.56 3.50
CA SER A 53 -35.65 5.63 2.49
C SER A 53 -34.29 6.32 2.65
N GLU A 54 -33.80 6.91 1.57
CA GLU A 54 -32.53 7.63 1.61
C GLU A 54 -32.57 8.79 2.62
N GLU A 55 -33.66 9.57 2.67
CA GLU A 55 -33.76 10.68 3.62
C GLU A 55 -33.67 10.19 5.06
N ARG A 56 -34.31 9.06 5.37
CA ARG A 56 -34.26 8.50 6.72
C ARG A 56 -32.89 7.91 7.05
N ILE A 57 -32.19 7.30 6.09
CA ILE A 57 -30.81 6.85 6.29
C ILE A 57 -29.92 8.06 6.62
N LEU A 58 -29.99 9.12 5.82
CA LEU A 58 -29.18 10.33 6.01
C LEU A 58 -29.47 11.02 7.34
N ALA A 59 -30.74 11.12 7.74
CA ALA A 59 -31.14 11.69 9.02
C ALA A 59 -30.59 10.92 10.23
N LEU A 60 -30.31 9.64 10.07
CA LEU A 60 -29.76 8.77 11.10
C LEU A 60 -28.24 8.63 11.04
N CYS A 61 -27.58 9.18 10.02
CA CYS A 61 -26.12 9.27 9.94
C CYS A 61 -25.60 10.34 10.90
N VAL A 62 -25.80 10.12 12.19
CA VAL A 62 -25.30 10.93 13.31
C VAL A 62 -24.46 10.01 14.19
N GLY A 63 -23.64 10.58 15.07
CA GLY A 63 -22.69 9.78 15.82
C GLY A 63 -21.96 10.61 16.87
N ASP A 64 -20.85 10.06 17.35
CA ASP A 64 -20.01 10.57 18.44
C ASP A 64 -20.80 10.95 19.71
N THR A 65 -20.61 10.17 20.78
CA THR A 65 -21.27 10.44 22.07
C THR A 65 -20.26 10.68 23.19
N LEU A 66 -19.00 10.98 22.84
CA LEU A 66 -17.93 11.19 23.80
C LEU A 66 -18.10 12.53 24.51
N ASP A 67 -18.07 12.51 25.84
CA ASP A 67 -18.03 13.74 26.66
C ASP A 67 -16.61 13.94 27.21
N SER A 68 -16.39 14.99 27.99
CA SER A 68 -15.08 15.27 28.63
C SER A 68 -14.49 14.08 29.40
N ASN A 69 -15.32 13.28 30.07
CA ASN A 69 -14.88 12.10 30.81
C ASN A 69 -14.39 10.94 29.92
N ALA A 70 -14.57 11.06 28.61
CA ALA A 70 -14.09 10.12 27.60
C ALA A 70 -13.12 10.80 26.60
N GLY A 71 -12.54 11.96 26.98
CA GLY A 71 -11.46 12.60 26.23
C GLY A 71 -11.87 13.73 25.28
N ARG A 72 -13.16 14.13 25.21
CA ARG A 72 -13.59 15.27 24.38
C ARG A 72 -13.10 16.60 24.96
N SER A 73 -12.34 17.36 24.18
CA SER A 73 -11.90 18.72 24.51
C SER A 73 -12.62 19.81 23.72
N ALA A 74 -13.22 19.47 22.58
CA ALA A 74 -14.00 20.36 21.74
C ALA A 74 -15.35 20.74 22.40
N PHE A 75 -15.87 21.92 22.05
CA PHE A 75 -17.21 22.32 22.43
C PHE A 75 -18.27 21.42 21.74
N PRO A 76 -19.39 21.10 22.38
CA PRO A 76 -19.62 21.13 23.82
C PRO A 76 -18.99 19.89 24.48
N LYS A 77 -18.37 20.06 25.64
CA LYS A 77 -17.81 18.95 26.43
C LYS A 77 -18.86 18.24 27.27
N THR A 78 -19.95 18.94 27.58
CA THR A 78 -21.06 18.45 28.40
C THR A 78 -22.38 19.06 27.93
N LYS A 79 -23.50 18.45 28.32
CA LYS A 79 -24.84 19.03 28.11
C LYS A 79 -24.95 20.44 28.69
N THR A 80 -24.43 20.66 29.90
CA THR A 80 -24.52 21.96 30.58
C THR A 80 -23.84 23.06 29.75
N GLU A 81 -22.68 22.75 29.17
CA GLU A 81 -21.97 23.69 28.31
C GLU A 81 -22.73 23.97 27.00
N LEU A 82 -23.33 22.94 26.38
CA LEU A 82 -24.17 23.14 25.21
C LEU A 82 -25.35 24.06 25.51
N VAL A 83 -26.13 23.76 26.56
CA VAL A 83 -27.33 24.52 26.93
C VAL A 83 -27.02 25.97 27.33
N ALA A 84 -25.81 26.25 27.83
CA ALA A 84 -25.37 27.59 28.14
C ALA A 84 -25.10 28.45 26.88
N ALA A 85 -24.89 27.85 25.71
CA ALA A 85 -24.72 28.56 24.46
C ALA A 85 -26.05 29.09 23.92
N SER A 86 -25.98 30.10 23.05
CA SER A 86 -27.17 30.65 22.38
C SER A 86 -27.92 29.55 21.61
N ARG A 87 -29.21 29.38 21.90
CA ARG A 87 -30.08 28.31 21.33
C ARG A 87 -29.57 26.88 21.58
N GLY A 88 -28.74 26.70 22.60
CA GLY A 88 -28.13 25.42 22.92
C GLY A 88 -29.10 24.39 23.49
N ASP A 89 -30.19 24.83 24.11
CA ASP A 89 -31.31 24.00 24.55
C ASP A 89 -32.05 23.35 23.38
N GLU A 90 -32.33 24.14 22.33
CA GLU A 90 -32.91 23.66 21.06
C GLU A 90 -31.97 22.64 20.41
N MET A 91 -30.67 22.95 20.35
CA MET A 91 -29.67 22.05 19.79
C MET A 91 -29.55 20.74 20.57
N PHE A 92 -29.57 20.81 21.91
CA PHE A 92 -29.56 19.60 22.75
C PHE A 92 -30.77 18.71 22.45
N ALA A 93 -31.96 19.29 22.28
CA ALA A 93 -33.16 18.52 21.95
C ALA A 93 -33.02 17.77 20.62
N ILE A 94 -32.48 18.43 19.58
CA ILE A 94 -32.21 17.83 18.27
C ILE A 94 -31.16 16.72 18.40
N ALA A 95 -30.01 17.01 19.01
CA ALA A 95 -28.90 16.08 19.16
C ALA A 95 -29.28 14.84 19.97
N ARG A 96 -30.07 15.03 21.03
CA ARG A 96 -30.60 13.96 21.87
C ARG A 96 -31.59 13.09 21.10
N LYS A 97 -32.52 13.72 20.38
CA LYS A 97 -33.50 12.98 19.59
C LYS A 97 -32.82 12.14 18.51
N ALA A 98 -31.83 12.71 17.81
CA ALA A 98 -31.07 12.02 16.79
C ALA A 98 -30.36 10.76 17.34
N LEU A 99 -29.73 10.88 18.52
CA LEU A 99 -29.12 9.73 19.21
C LEU A 99 -30.14 8.63 19.52
N VAL A 100 -31.28 9.00 20.12
CA VAL A 100 -32.32 8.03 20.50
C VAL A 100 -32.90 7.34 19.27
N ASP A 101 -33.22 8.11 18.22
CA ASP A 101 -33.75 7.58 16.97
C ASP A 101 -32.76 6.62 16.28
N MET A 102 -31.47 6.96 16.24
CA MET A 102 -30.44 6.10 15.67
C MET A 102 -30.22 4.82 16.49
N ALA A 103 -30.20 4.92 17.83
CA ALA A 103 -29.94 3.80 18.72
C ALA A 103 -31.00 2.68 18.64
N VAL A 104 -32.21 2.98 18.15
CA VAL A 104 -33.21 1.96 17.80
C VAL A 104 -32.67 0.97 16.77
N HIS A 105 -31.77 1.41 15.90
CA HIS A 105 -31.27 0.62 14.78
C HIS A 105 -29.83 0.15 14.96
N ILE A 106 -29.02 0.85 15.75
CA ILE A 106 -27.58 0.61 15.92
C ILE A 106 -27.29 0.29 17.39
N GLU A 107 -27.02 -0.98 17.67
CA GLU A 107 -26.86 -1.52 19.03
C GLU A 107 -25.78 -0.79 19.85
N ALA A 108 -24.65 -0.46 19.22
CA ALA A 108 -23.52 0.23 19.86
C ALA A 108 -23.90 1.55 20.55
N TYR A 109 -24.98 2.21 20.10
CA TYR A 109 -25.43 3.49 20.63
C TYR A 109 -26.54 3.38 21.69
N GLN A 110 -27.10 2.20 21.94
CA GLN A 110 -28.16 1.99 22.94
C GLN A 110 -27.70 2.35 24.36
N GLY A 111 -26.46 2.00 24.70
CA GLY A 111 -25.87 2.34 25.99
C GLY A 111 -25.78 3.86 26.21
N ALA A 112 -25.42 4.63 25.20
CA ALA A 112 -25.42 6.09 25.26
C ALA A 112 -26.85 6.65 25.30
N ALA A 113 -27.75 6.12 24.46
CA ALA A 113 -29.15 6.54 24.41
C ALA A 113 -29.90 6.29 25.73
N SER A 114 -29.53 5.30 26.54
CA SER A 114 -30.17 5.09 27.85
C SER A 114 -29.86 6.20 28.87
N ARG A 115 -28.80 7.00 28.66
CA ARG A 115 -28.35 8.07 29.57
C ARG A 115 -28.97 9.41 29.15
N PRO A 116 -29.81 10.07 29.96
CA PRO A 116 -30.56 11.28 29.55
C PRO A 116 -29.72 12.48 29.13
N ASN A 117 -28.48 12.58 29.61
CA ASN A 117 -27.58 13.69 29.31
C ASN A 117 -26.64 13.43 28.12
N LYS A 118 -26.69 12.24 27.52
CA LYS A 118 -25.91 11.91 26.31
C LYS A 118 -26.65 12.35 25.06
N PHE A 119 -25.92 12.86 24.08
CA PHE A 119 -26.41 13.34 22.79
C PHE A 119 -25.32 13.14 21.72
N CYS A 120 -25.69 13.27 20.44
CA CYS A 120 -24.73 13.20 19.33
C CYS A 120 -23.90 14.49 19.23
N HIS A 121 -22.61 14.34 18.95
CA HIS A 121 -21.69 15.42 18.62
C HIS A 121 -21.32 15.43 17.13
N GLY A 122 -21.49 14.33 16.41
CA GLY A 122 -21.23 14.23 14.98
C GLY A 122 -22.51 14.18 14.14
N PHE A 123 -22.59 15.01 13.10
CA PHE A 123 -23.80 15.17 12.29
C PHE A 123 -23.56 14.99 10.79
N GLY A 124 -24.38 14.13 10.17
CA GLY A 124 -24.38 13.84 8.74
C GLY A 124 -23.43 12.72 8.35
N MET A 125 -23.54 12.26 7.09
CA MET A 125 -22.76 11.16 6.51
C MET A 125 -21.24 11.31 6.71
N PHE A 126 -20.73 12.55 6.72
CA PHE A 126 -19.31 12.87 6.87
C PHE A 126 -18.95 13.45 8.25
N GLN A 127 -19.83 13.31 9.25
CA GLN A 127 -19.63 13.69 10.66
C GLN A 127 -19.10 15.11 10.87
N ARG A 128 -19.88 16.13 10.53
CA ARG A 128 -19.56 17.51 10.95
C ARG A 128 -19.72 17.61 12.47
N ASP A 129 -18.66 18.00 13.16
CA ASP A 129 -18.63 18.10 14.61
C ASP A 129 -19.45 19.28 15.13
N LEU A 130 -20.13 19.08 16.27
CA LEU A 130 -21.01 20.03 16.93
C LEU A 130 -20.29 21.28 17.43
N GLN A 131 -18.96 21.29 17.51
CA GLN A 131 -18.18 22.50 17.82
C GLN A 131 -18.50 23.64 16.86
N PHE A 132 -18.82 23.32 15.60
CA PHE A 132 -19.16 24.32 14.59
C PHE A 132 -20.55 24.94 14.79
N PHE A 133 -21.34 24.49 15.76
CA PHE A 133 -22.60 25.14 16.15
C PHE A 133 -22.39 26.58 16.61
N LEU A 134 -21.22 26.90 17.15
CA LEU A 134 -20.87 28.26 17.56
C LEU A 134 -20.75 29.23 16.37
N ASP A 135 -20.33 28.72 15.21
CA ASP A 135 -20.08 29.52 14.01
C ASP A 135 -21.22 29.43 12.98
N ASP A 136 -21.92 28.30 12.94
CA ASP A 136 -22.95 27.95 11.95
C ASP A 136 -24.11 27.17 12.61
N PRO A 137 -24.88 27.81 13.50
CA PRO A 137 -25.96 27.14 14.24
C PRO A 137 -27.07 26.65 13.32
N ASP A 138 -27.38 27.38 12.26
CA ASP A 138 -28.49 27.08 11.35
C ASP A 138 -28.28 25.76 10.58
N TYR A 139 -27.04 25.37 10.30
CA TYR A 139 -26.75 24.05 9.72
C TYR A 139 -27.34 22.91 10.56
N PHE A 140 -27.25 23.02 11.88
CA PHE A 140 -27.73 22.00 12.80
C PHE A 140 -29.23 22.18 13.11
N LEU A 141 -29.66 23.41 13.40
CA LEU A 141 -31.04 23.70 13.81
C LEU A 141 -32.05 23.47 12.68
N GLU A 142 -31.68 23.79 11.44
CA GLU A 142 -32.50 23.47 10.26
C GLU A 142 -32.32 22.04 9.76
N ARG A 143 -31.53 21.22 10.47
CA ARG A 143 -31.26 19.82 10.15
C ARG A 143 -30.70 19.63 8.73
N ARG A 144 -29.83 20.54 8.30
CA ARG A 144 -29.20 20.48 6.96
C ARG A 144 -28.32 19.23 6.82
N TYR A 145 -27.80 18.70 7.92
CA TYR A 145 -27.05 17.44 7.95
C TYR A 145 -27.84 16.21 7.46
N GLU A 146 -29.17 16.29 7.36
CA GLU A 146 -30.02 15.22 6.82
C GLU A 146 -30.08 15.24 5.29
N ARG A 147 -29.56 16.31 4.66
CA ARG A 147 -29.55 16.49 3.21
C ARG A 147 -28.16 16.21 2.67
N PHE A 148 -28.04 15.19 1.81
CA PHE A 148 -26.75 14.74 1.29
C PHE A 148 -25.91 15.90 0.71
N GLU A 149 -26.50 16.76 -0.12
CA GLU A 149 -25.78 17.85 -0.77
C GLU A 149 -25.17 18.85 0.21
N GLN A 150 -25.85 19.10 1.33
CA GLN A 150 -25.36 20.00 2.38
C GLN A 150 -24.17 19.36 3.10
N THR A 151 -24.26 18.06 3.44
CA THR A 151 -23.12 17.35 4.06
C THR A 151 -21.93 17.23 3.11
N LEU A 152 -22.18 16.99 1.82
CA LEU A 152 -21.16 16.88 0.79
C LEU A 152 -20.46 18.21 0.56
N ALA A 153 -21.21 19.32 0.50
CA ALA A 153 -20.64 20.65 0.35
C ALA A 153 -19.66 20.98 1.48
N MET A 154 -20.01 20.65 2.73
CA MET A 154 -19.10 20.84 3.87
C MET A 154 -17.87 19.94 3.76
N CYS A 155 -18.05 18.65 3.47
CA CYS A 155 -16.95 17.71 3.28
C CYS A 155 -15.96 18.20 2.20
N VAL A 156 -16.47 18.57 1.03
CA VAL A 156 -15.64 19.05 -0.10
C VAL A 156 -14.93 20.37 0.23
N ALA A 157 -15.58 21.29 0.95
CA ALA A 157 -14.95 22.54 1.38
C ALA A 157 -13.72 22.28 2.29
N GLU A 158 -13.87 21.36 3.25
CA GLU A 158 -12.82 20.95 4.17
C GLU A 158 -11.67 20.23 3.43
N LEU A 159 -11.98 19.33 2.50
CA LEU A 159 -10.97 18.66 1.66
C LEU A 159 -10.22 19.65 0.76
N LYS A 160 -10.89 20.65 0.20
CA LYS A 160 -10.24 21.74 -0.56
C LYS A 160 -9.29 22.55 0.31
N ARG A 161 -9.62 22.78 1.59
CA ARG A 161 -8.65 23.36 2.55
C ARG A 161 -7.46 22.43 2.76
N GLY A 162 -7.70 21.13 2.90
CA GLY A 162 -6.65 20.10 2.99
C GLY A 162 -5.68 20.14 1.81
N LEU A 163 -6.21 20.17 0.57
CA LEU A 163 -5.42 20.32 -0.65
C LEU A 163 -4.52 21.55 -0.60
N ARG A 164 -5.06 22.73 -0.26
CA ARG A 164 -4.26 23.97 -0.16
C ARG A 164 -3.17 23.87 0.90
N LYS A 165 -3.50 23.29 2.05
CA LYS A 165 -2.54 23.11 3.15
C LYS A 165 -1.36 22.21 2.76
N LEU A 166 -1.63 21.19 1.94
CA LEU A 166 -0.61 20.27 1.41
C LEU A 166 0.01 20.74 0.08
N ARG A 167 -0.47 21.86 -0.48
CA ARG A 167 -0.06 22.38 -1.80
C ARG A 167 -0.31 21.39 -2.95
N LEU A 168 -1.43 20.68 -2.87
CA LEU A 168 -1.85 19.64 -3.82
C LEU A 168 -3.01 20.09 -4.73
N GLN A 169 -3.50 21.32 -4.61
CA GLN A 169 -4.67 21.80 -5.35
C GLN A 169 -4.48 21.84 -6.86
N ASP A 170 -3.25 22.06 -7.35
CA ASP A 170 -2.94 22.22 -8.77
C ASP A 170 -2.51 20.89 -9.43
N ARG A 171 -2.61 19.78 -8.70
CA ARG A 171 -2.28 18.45 -9.23
C ARG A 171 -3.38 17.99 -10.17
N ALA A 172 -3.02 17.32 -11.26
CA ALA A 172 -4.01 16.68 -12.14
C ALA A 172 -4.66 15.45 -11.49
N SER A 173 -3.90 14.73 -10.67
CA SER A 173 -4.33 13.53 -9.97
C SER A 173 -3.51 13.33 -8.69
N LEU A 174 -4.08 12.64 -7.71
CA LEU A 174 -3.38 12.26 -6.48
C LEU A 174 -3.19 10.75 -6.39
N THR A 175 -2.07 10.35 -5.79
CA THR A 175 -1.85 8.98 -5.33
C THR A 175 -2.74 8.66 -4.13
N THR A 176 -2.93 7.37 -3.83
CA THR A 176 -3.67 6.93 -2.61
C THR A 176 -3.08 7.52 -1.34
N MET A 177 -1.75 7.62 -1.23
CA MET A 177 -1.08 8.25 -0.08
C MET A 177 -1.43 9.73 0.01
N GLU A 178 -1.36 10.49 -1.10
CA GLU A 178 -1.74 11.91 -1.11
C GLU A 178 -3.23 12.11 -0.76
N LEU A 179 -4.13 11.25 -1.26
CA LEU A 179 -5.56 11.28 -0.87
C LEU A 179 -5.73 11.01 0.63
N ALA A 180 -5.06 10.01 1.18
CA ALA A 180 -5.07 9.71 2.61
C ALA A 180 -4.48 10.86 3.44
N SER A 181 -3.41 11.51 2.98
CA SER A 181 -2.86 12.71 3.62
C SER A 181 -3.87 13.85 3.66
N VAL A 182 -4.63 14.09 2.58
CA VAL A 182 -5.71 15.08 2.56
C VAL A 182 -6.80 14.71 3.57
N ALA A 183 -7.17 13.43 3.66
CA ALA A 183 -8.13 12.95 4.67
C ALA A 183 -7.61 13.08 6.12
N ILE A 184 -6.32 12.87 6.36
CA ILE A 184 -5.71 13.11 7.68
C ILE A 184 -5.77 14.60 8.03
N VAL A 185 -5.57 15.50 7.06
CA VAL A 185 -5.76 16.95 7.29
C VAL A 185 -7.23 17.28 7.53
N TYR A 186 -8.16 16.60 6.85
CA TYR A 186 -9.60 16.71 7.12
C TYR A 186 -9.91 16.35 8.58
N ASN A 187 -9.37 15.24 9.08
CA ASN A 187 -9.61 14.76 10.44
C ASN A 187 -8.88 15.56 11.54
N THR A 188 -7.62 15.95 11.32
CA THR A 188 -6.74 16.49 12.38
C THR A 188 -6.40 17.97 12.21
N GLY A 189 -6.77 18.55 11.07
CA GLY A 189 -6.32 19.88 10.67
C GLY A 189 -4.88 19.93 10.16
N GLY A 190 -4.08 18.86 10.17
CA GLY A 190 -2.68 18.88 9.71
C GLY A 190 -2.16 17.53 9.23
N PHE A 191 -0.92 17.49 8.74
CA PHE A 191 -0.23 16.25 8.37
C PHE A 191 1.25 16.37 8.68
N ARG A 192 1.79 15.38 9.37
CA ARG A 192 3.21 15.25 9.71
C ARG A 192 3.85 14.12 8.88
N PRO A 193 4.66 14.42 7.86
CA PRO A 193 5.18 13.40 6.94
C PRO A 193 5.89 12.25 7.63
N GLU A 194 6.67 12.53 8.67
CA GLU A 194 7.43 11.53 9.44
C GLU A 194 6.56 10.50 10.15
N ARG A 195 5.27 10.80 10.40
CA ARG A 195 4.31 9.86 10.98
C ARG A 195 3.56 9.03 9.94
N GLY A 196 3.65 9.37 8.66
CA GLY A 196 2.95 8.69 7.58
C GLY A 196 1.45 8.53 7.87
N LEU A 197 0.91 7.31 7.74
CA LEU A 197 -0.51 7.02 7.99
C LEU A 197 -0.88 6.89 9.47
N ARG A 198 0.08 6.90 10.40
CA ARG A 198 -0.18 6.77 11.85
C ARG A 198 -0.57 8.12 12.47
N GLN A 199 -1.66 8.69 11.96
CA GLN A 199 -2.16 10.00 12.35
C GLN A 199 -3.68 10.02 12.37
N GLY A 200 -4.24 10.91 13.17
CA GLY A 200 -5.66 10.97 13.48
C GLY A 200 -6.05 10.10 14.67
N HIS A 201 -7.35 9.91 14.86
CA HIS A 201 -7.89 9.10 15.94
C HIS A 201 -7.34 7.67 15.89
N PHE A 202 -6.98 7.11 17.05
CA PHE A 202 -6.55 5.72 17.20
C PHE A 202 -7.69 4.94 17.86
N ASP A 203 -8.22 3.93 17.16
CA ASP A 203 -9.39 3.16 17.60
C ASP A 203 -9.05 2.02 18.59
N GLY A 204 -7.80 1.94 19.04
CA GLY A 204 -7.26 0.84 19.85
C GLY A 204 -6.49 -0.19 19.03
N THR A 205 -6.66 -0.19 17.71
CA THR A 205 -5.92 -1.07 16.79
C THR A 205 -5.23 -0.31 15.67
N ARG A 206 -5.83 0.78 15.16
CA ARG A 206 -5.33 1.51 14.00
C ARG A 206 -5.59 3.00 14.11
N PHE A 207 -4.74 3.75 13.42
CA PHE A 207 -4.95 5.17 13.21
C PHE A 207 -5.92 5.41 12.05
N TYR A 208 -6.69 6.49 12.14
CA TYR A 208 -7.56 7.00 11.08
C TYR A 208 -6.89 7.00 9.71
N GLY A 209 -5.64 7.47 9.62
CA GLY A 209 -4.87 7.49 8.38
C GLY A 209 -4.65 6.10 7.76
N GLN A 210 -4.49 5.06 8.57
CA GLN A 210 -4.36 3.68 8.08
C GLN A 210 -5.71 3.14 7.60
N ALA A 211 -6.78 3.38 8.37
CA ALA A 211 -8.13 2.94 8.03
C ALA A 211 -8.64 3.60 6.74
N ILE A 212 -8.46 4.92 6.59
CA ILE A 212 -8.88 5.63 5.38
C ILE A 212 -8.09 5.18 4.15
N PHE A 213 -6.79 4.85 4.31
CA PHE A 213 -6.01 4.32 3.19
C PHE A 213 -6.55 2.96 2.74
N ASP A 214 -6.83 2.04 3.67
CA ASP A 214 -7.45 0.74 3.37
C ASP A 214 -8.80 0.94 2.66
N PHE A 215 -9.64 1.87 3.13
CA PHE A 215 -10.93 2.16 2.51
C PHE A 215 -10.81 2.79 1.11
N ILE A 216 -9.84 3.69 0.87
CA ILE A 216 -9.59 4.22 -0.47
C ILE A 216 -9.20 3.08 -1.42
N ARG A 217 -8.32 2.18 -0.97
CA ARG A 217 -7.89 1.03 -1.77
C ARG A 217 -9.04 0.09 -2.10
N GLN A 218 -9.88 -0.22 -1.13
CA GLN A 218 -11.06 -1.03 -1.35
C GLN A 218 -12.07 -0.31 -2.25
N ALA A 219 -12.27 1.00 -2.10
CA ALA A 219 -13.16 1.76 -2.98
C ALA A 219 -12.68 1.70 -4.43
N GLN A 220 -11.37 1.76 -4.66
CA GLN A 220 -10.78 1.68 -6.01
C GLN A 220 -11.00 0.31 -6.70
N THR A 221 -11.35 -0.76 -5.98
CA THR A 221 -11.70 -2.07 -6.60
C THR A 221 -13.19 -2.19 -6.94
N VAL A 222 -13.99 -1.19 -6.55
CA VAL A 222 -15.45 -1.19 -6.72
C VAL A 222 -15.82 -0.31 -7.91
N PRO A 223 -16.53 -0.84 -8.93
CA PRO A 223 -16.93 -0.04 -10.09
C PRO A 223 -18.03 0.97 -9.73
N THR A 224 -18.30 1.88 -10.66
CA THR A 224 -19.53 2.68 -10.67
C THR A 224 -20.45 2.19 -11.78
N PRO A 225 -21.73 2.60 -11.81
CA PRO A 225 -22.59 2.32 -12.96
C PRO A 225 -22.03 2.81 -14.30
N ASP A 226 -21.27 3.92 -14.28
CA ASP A 226 -20.80 4.62 -15.48
C ASP A 226 -19.32 4.39 -15.82
N ALA A 227 -18.55 3.75 -14.94
CA ALA A 227 -17.12 3.53 -15.13
C ALA A 227 -16.62 2.24 -14.45
N PRO A 228 -15.65 1.54 -15.07
CA PRO A 228 -15.01 0.39 -14.44
C PRO A 228 -14.22 0.81 -13.18
N ALA A 229 -13.97 -0.17 -12.31
CA ALA A 229 -13.13 0.04 -11.14
C ALA A 229 -11.68 0.41 -11.57
N PRO A 230 -11.03 1.40 -10.93
CA PRO A 230 -9.63 1.71 -11.17
C PRO A 230 -8.67 0.54 -10.93
N LEU A 231 -9.05 -0.38 -10.03
CA LEU A 231 -8.29 -1.58 -9.67
C LEU A 231 -9.10 -2.84 -9.94
N PRO A 232 -8.44 -3.95 -10.34
CA PRO A 232 -9.10 -5.24 -10.38
C PRO A 232 -9.55 -5.65 -8.97
N ALA A 233 -10.67 -6.35 -8.89
CA ALA A 233 -11.09 -6.97 -7.63
C ALA A 233 -10.08 -8.07 -7.25
N PRO A 234 -9.50 -8.02 -6.03
CA PRO A 234 -8.57 -9.03 -5.57
C PRO A 234 -9.28 -10.38 -5.40
N LEU A 235 -8.59 -11.47 -5.75
CA LEU A 235 -9.00 -12.80 -5.32
C LEU A 235 -8.60 -13.04 -3.86
N PRO A 236 -9.18 -14.04 -3.17
CA PRO A 236 -8.68 -14.48 -1.88
C PRO A 236 -7.18 -14.76 -1.94
N GLY A 237 -6.43 -14.23 -0.98
CA GLY A 237 -4.98 -14.29 -0.95
C GLY A 237 -4.25 -13.27 -1.83
N GLU A 238 -4.94 -12.35 -2.51
CA GLU A 238 -4.33 -11.26 -3.29
C GLU A 238 -4.62 -9.88 -2.66
N ALA A 239 -3.61 -9.03 -2.58
CA ALA A 239 -3.73 -7.64 -2.19
C ALA A 239 -4.13 -6.74 -3.37
N PRO A 240 -4.86 -5.63 -3.14
CA PRO A 240 -5.26 -4.68 -4.17
C PRO A 240 -4.09 -3.78 -4.59
N VAL A 241 -3.08 -4.37 -5.22
CA VAL A 241 -1.90 -3.67 -5.73
C VAL A 241 -2.25 -2.94 -7.03
N PRO A 242 -2.02 -1.63 -7.14
CA PRO A 242 -2.33 -0.87 -8.33
C PRO A 242 -1.44 -1.27 -9.51
N PRO A 243 -1.97 -1.16 -10.74
CA PRO A 243 -1.18 -1.41 -11.92
C PRO A 243 0.00 -0.42 -12.02
N PRO A 244 1.07 -0.78 -12.73
CA PRO A 244 2.10 0.15 -13.14
C PRO A 244 1.52 1.45 -13.74
N ARG A 245 2.11 2.59 -13.40
CA ARG A 245 1.67 3.88 -13.95
C ARG A 245 2.35 4.16 -15.30
N PRO A 246 1.63 4.77 -16.25
CA PRO A 246 2.25 5.26 -17.47
C PRO A 246 3.17 6.44 -17.20
N ILE A 247 4.07 6.67 -18.15
CA ILE A 247 4.96 7.84 -18.18
C ILE A 247 4.14 9.05 -18.62
N ALA A 248 4.33 10.18 -17.92
CA ALA A 248 3.63 11.43 -18.21
C ALA A 248 4.50 12.42 -19.00
N ALA A 249 5.82 12.24 -19.00
CA ALA A 249 6.76 13.04 -19.76
C ALA A 249 6.39 13.06 -21.25
N THR A 250 6.47 14.25 -21.86
CA THR A 250 6.11 14.44 -23.28
C THR A 250 7.30 14.82 -24.16
N GLY A 251 8.47 15.08 -23.57
CA GLY A 251 9.68 15.48 -24.28
C GLY A 251 10.30 14.39 -25.15
N PRO A 252 11.47 14.67 -25.74
CA PRO A 252 12.14 13.75 -26.67
C PRO A 252 12.59 12.45 -25.99
N PHE A 253 12.63 11.38 -26.78
CA PHE A 253 13.16 10.09 -26.37
C PHE A 253 14.68 10.03 -26.48
N PHE A 254 15.26 9.33 -25.51
CA PHE A 254 16.67 9.01 -25.45
C PHE A 254 16.83 7.53 -25.13
N ARG A 255 18.03 7.03 -25.41
CA ARG A 255 18.49 5.73 -24.98
C ARG A 255 19.74 5.92 -24.11
N VAL A 256 19.83 5.12 -23.05
CA VAL A 256 21.05 5.01 -22.25
C VAL A 256 22.17 4.39 -23.13
N ASP A 257 23.33 5.05 -23.19
CA ASP A 257 24.53 4.55 -23.91
C ASP A 257 25.75 4.69 -22.98
N THR A 258 26.00 3.66 -22.17
CA THR A 258 27.13 3.61 -21.23
C THR A 258 28.21 2.62 -21.68
N ARG A 259 27.82 1.51 -22.35
CA ARG A 259 28.68 0.41 -22.83
C ARG A 259 29.55 -0.29 -21.77
N VAL A 260 29.43 0.08 -20.51
CA VAL A 260 30.31 -0.40 -19.41
C VAL A 260 29.51 -0.82 -18.18
N SER A 261 28.52 -0.02 -17.76
CA SER A 261 27.75 -0.26 -16.55
C SER A 261 26.34 0.32 -16.66
N THR A 262 25.50 0.10 -15.65
CA THR A 262 24.23 0.83 -15.53
C THR A 262 24.45 2.35 -15.42
N LEU A 263 23.43 3.13 -15.81
CA LEU A 263 23.38 4.58 -15.63
C LEU A 263 22.60 4.94 -14.36
N ARG A 264 23.21 5.73 -13.48
CA ARG A 264 22.56 6.18 -12.25
C ARG A 264 21.50 7.24 -12.53
N LEU A 265 20.27 6.95 -12.11
CA LEU A 265 19.19 7.91 -12.02
C LEU A 265 19.22 8.56 -10.63
N ARG A 266 19.22 9.89 -10.58
CA ARG A 266 19.43 10.68 -9.36
C ARG A 266 18.22 11.53 -9.00
N ARG A 267 18.09 11.88 -7.72
CA ARG A 267 17.04 12.79 -7.22
C ARG A 267 17.31 14.26 -7.53
N GLU A 268 18.58 14.60 -7.75
CA GLU A 268 19.03 15.97 -8.00
C GLU A 268 20.01 15.98 -9.18
N PRO A 269 20.09 17.09 -9.95
CA PRO A 269 20.98 17.23 -11.10
C PRO A 269 22.44 17.49 -10.66
N ARG A 270 22.99 16.59 -9.84
CA ARG A 270 24.38 16.63 -9.36
C ARG A 270 24.84 15.27 -8.88
N ILE A 271 26.15 15.07 -8.79
CA ILE A 271 26.74 13.95 -8.05
C ILE A 271 26.80 14.33 -6.56
N SER A 272 26.18 13.52 -5.70
CA SER A 272 26.21 13.74 -4.25
C SER A 272 27.57 13.33 -3.63
N ARG A 273 27.78 13.67 -2.35
CA ARG A 273 28.85 13.09 -1.52
C ARG A 273 28.19 12.37 -0.33
N PRO A 274 28.32 11.04 -0.19
CA PRO A 274 28.96 10.11 -1.13
C PRO A 274 28.23 10.02 -2.48
N PRO A 275 28.88 9.54 -3.57
CA PRO A 275 28.32 9.54 -4.94
C PRO A 275 27.01 8.78 -5.13
N THR A 276 26.63 7.93 -4.18
CA THR A 276 25.43 7.08 -4.20
C THR A 276 24.27 7.64 -3.40
N ALA A 277 24.48 8.66 -2.56
CA ALA A 277 23.46 9.15 -1.62
C ALA A 277 22.17 9.60 -2.32
N ASN A 278 22.30 10.34 -3.44
CA ASN A 278 21.14 10.80 -4.22
C ASN A 278 20.73 9.86 -5.37
N VAL A 279 21.33 8.67 -5.47
CA VAL A 279 20.93 7.67 -6.47
C VAL A 279 19.64 6.99 -6.00
N GLN A 280 18.68 6.88 -6.91
CA GLN A 280 17.38 6.25 -6.66
C GLN A 280 17.19 4.96 -7.44
N ALA A 281 17.80 4.84 -8.61
CA ALA A 281 17.74 3.66 -9.45
C ALA A 281 18.96 3.60 -10.37
N GLU A 282 19.18 2.42 -10.94
CA GLU A 282 20.21 2.18 -11.95
C GLU A 282 19.54 1.65 -13.21
N LEU A 283 19.74 2.35 -14.32
CA LEU A 283 19.12 2.06 -15.60
C LEU A 283 20.06 1.19 -16.44
N PRO A 284 19.58 0.08 -17.04
CA PRO A 284 20.40 -0.73 -17.94
C PRO A 284 20.93 0.06 -19.14
N ASP A 285 22.07 -0.37 -19.67
CA ASP A 285 22.54 0.10 -20.98
C ASP A 285 21.49 -0.24 -22.06
N GLY A 286 21.28 0.67 -23.01
CA GLY A 286 20.24 0.54 -24.02
C GLY A 286 18.81 0.82 -23.52
N HIS A 287 18.59 1.10 -22.24
CA HIS A 287 17.25 1.34 -21.72
C HIS A 287 16.67 2.67 -22.26
N PRO A 288 15.41 2.68 -22.73
CA PRO A 288 14.78 3.89 -23.24
C PRO A 288 14.34 4.80 -22.07
N VAL A 289 14.47 6.11 -22.25
CA VAL A 289 14.00 7.13 -21.30
C VAL A 289 13.38 8.30 -22.06
N ARG A 290 12.43 8.99 -21.42
CA ARG A 290 11.77 10.15 -22.02
C ARG A 290 12.06 11.41 -21.22
N ALA A 291 12.56 12.46 -21.86
CA ALA A 291 12.85 13.70 -21.16
C ALA A 291 11.56 14.40 -20.71
N VAL A 292 11.58 14.99 -19.52
CA VAL A 292 10.44 15.74 -18.99
C VAL A 292 10.33 17.10 -19.68
N THR A 293 11.37 17.91 -19.59
CA THR A 293 11.42 19.25 -20.20
C THR A 293 12.31 19.31 -21.45
N GLY A 294 13.16 18.30 -21.66
CA GLY A 294 14.19 18.28 -22.70
C GLY A 294 15.37 19.22 -22.46
N ARG A 295 15.40 19.93 -21.32
CA ARG A 295 16.48 20.87 -20.97
C ARG A 295 17.39 20.27 -19.90
N ALA A 296 18.68 20.23 -20.19
CA ALA A 296 19.67 19.79 -19.22
C ALA A 296 19.96 20.89 -18.18
N VAL A 297 20.19 20.47 -16.92
CA VAL A 297 20.62 21.31 -15.81
C VAL A 297 21.90 20.70 -15.26
N ASN A 298 23.00 21.47 -15.23
CA ASN A 298 24.31 21.00 -14.76
C ASN A 298 24.83 19.71 -15.43
N GLY A 299 24.53 19.53 -16.73
CA GLY A 299 24.89 18.29 -17.45
C GLY A 299 24.00 17.09 -17.11
N PHE A 300 22.85 17.31 -16.45
CA PHE A 300 21.86 16.27 -16.19
C PHE A 300 20.53 16.56 -16.88
N MET A 301 19.96 15.55 -17.52
CA MET A 301 18.61 15.58 -18.09
C MET A 301 17.62 15.02 -17.08
N GLU A 302 16.51 15.74 -16.83
CA GLU A 302 15.37 15.17 -16.12
C GLU A 302 14.60 14.23 -17.06
N VAL A 303 14.44 12.98 -16.65
CA VAL A 303 13.82 11.92 -17.44
C VAL A 303 12.78 11.15 -16.62
N GLU A 304 11.80 10.59 -17.33
CA GLU A 304 10.89 9.56 -16.84
C GLU A 304 11.08 8.26 -17.63
N THR A 305 10.90 7.12 -16.96
CA THR A 305 10.90 5.79 -17.58
C THR A 305 10.08 4.78 -16.77
N SER A 306 9.77 3.63 -17.37
CA SER A 306 9.19 2.46 -16.72
C SER A 306 10.25 1.36 -16.68
N LEU A 307 10.66 0.95 -15.48
CA LEU A 307 11.62 -0.14 -15.28
C LEU A 307 10.93 -1.31 -14.58
N PHE A 308 10.62 -2.37 -15.33
CA PHE A 308 9.89 -3.54 -14.84
C PHE A 308 8.59 -3.18 -14.08
N GLY A 309 7.85 -2.19 -14.60
CA GLY A 309 6.60 -1.70 -14.02
C GLY A 309 6.76 -0.56 -13.00
N ALA A 310 7.99 -0.22 -12.60
CA ALA A 310 8.23 0.94 -11.75
C ALA A 310 8.34 2.22 -12.58
N LEU A 311 7.42 3.18 -12.37
CA LEU A 311 7.57 4.54 -12.88
C LEU A 311 8.68 5.26 -12.11
N LEU A 312 9.77 5.56 -12.79
CA LEU A 312 10.94 6.26 -12.26
C LEU A 312 11.05 7.65 -12.90
N ARG A 313 11.31 8.67 -12.08
CA ARG A 313 11.54 10.05 -12.53
C ARG A 313 12.74 10.63 -11.81
N GLY A 314 13.72 11.16 -12.54
CA GLY A 314 14.88 11.81 -11.94
C GLY A 314 15.87 12.31 -12.97
N PHE A 315 17.13 12.47 -12.55
CA PHE A 315 18.18 13.11 -13.32
C PHE A 315 19.26 12.10 -13.74
N CYS A 316 19.55 12.04 -15.04
CA CYS A 316 20.62 11.24 -15.64
C CYS A 316 21.68 12.16 -16.27
N SER A 317 22.96 11.78 -16.23
CA SER A 317 24.01 12.55 -16.94
C SER A 317 23.73 12.54 -18.45
N THR A 318 23.84 13.69 -19.09
CA THR A 318 23.67 13.82 -20.55
C THR A 318 24.75 13.12 -21.34
N ASP A 319 25.92 12.86 -20.73
CA ASP A 319 27.05 12.19 -21.38
C ASP A 319 26.73 10.75 -21.80
N PHE A 320 25.71 10.15 -21.18
CA PHE A 320 25.28 8.77 -21.41
C PHE A 320 23.86 8.68 -21.98
N LEU A 321 23.33 9.78 -22.53
CA LEU A 321 22.02 9.81 -23.17
C LEU A 321 22.17 10.18 -24.64
N VAL A 322 21.79 9.25 -25.51
CA VAL A 322 21.77 9.47 -26.96
C VAL A 322 20.32 9.63 -27.40
N ARG A 323 20.02 10.70 -28.13
CA ARG A 323 18.69 10.93 -28.68
C ARG A 323 18.34 9.80 -29.65
N ASP A 324 17.17 9.21 -29.49
CA ASP A 324 16.74 8.08 -30.31
C ASP A 324 15.29 8.31 -30.76
N ASN A 325 15.14 8.78 -32.00
CA ASN A 325 13.83 9.08 -32.59
C ASN A 325 13.11 7.82 -33.11
N SER A 326 13.73 6.63 -33.03
CA SER A 326 13.07 5.36 -33.37
C SER A 326 12.17 4.84 -32.25
N ILE A 327 12.42 5.31 -31.01
CA ILE A 327 11.58 5.00 -29.86
C ILE A 327 10.29 5.83 -29.97
N VAL A 328 9.16 5.13 -30.03
CA VAL A 328 7.83 5.73 -30.05
C VAL A 328 7.12 5.62 -28.70
N ASP A 329 7.51 4.66 -27.88
CA ASP A 329 6.97 4.41 -26.54
C ASP A 329 7.97 3.67 -25.65
N ILE A 330 7.76 3.74 -24.34
CA ILE A 330 8.49 2.95 -23.32
C ILE A 330 7.52 1.93 -22.74
N PRO A 331 7.70 0.62 -23.03
CA PRO A 331 6.78 -0.42 -22.60
C PRO A 331 6.57 -0.42 -21.08
N ILE A 332 5.29 -0.48 -20.69
CA ILE A 332 4.89 -0.67 -19.30
C ILE A 332 4.72 -2.17 -19.07
N VAL A 333 5.63 -2.75 -18.29
CA VAL A 333 5.57 -4.17 -17.96
C VAL A 333 4.50 -4.39 -16.90
N GLU A 334 3.38 -4.98 -17.30
CA GLU A 334 2.35 -5.47 -16.38
C GLU A 334 2.68 -6.91 -15.95
N PRO A 335 2.64 -7.21 -14.65
CA PRO A 335 2.84 -8.58 -14.19
C PRO A 335 1.68 -9.46 -14.64
N VAL A 336 2.00 -10.67 -15.11
CA VAL A 336 1.01 -11.68 -15.45
C VAL A 336 0.41 -12.24 -14.15
N ARG A 337 -0.91 -12.26 -14.05
CA ARG A 337 -1.61 -12.76 -12.85
C ARG A 337 -1.40 -14.26 -12.64
N ASP A 338 -1.58 -15.03 -13.70
CA ASP A 338 -1.44 -16.49 -13.66
C ASP A 338 -0.07 -16.92 -14.20
N PRO A 339 0.71 -17.72 -13.45
CA PRO A 339 2.00 -18.18 -13.93
C PRO A 339 1.85 -19.10 -15.16
N PRO A 340 2.89 -19.19 -16.02
CA PRO A 340 2.86 -20.03 -17.21
C PRO A 340 2.55 -21.49 -16.89
N ARG A 341 1.62 -22.09 -17.65
CA ARG A 341 1.27 -23.52 -17.58
C ARG A 341 2.00 -24.38 -18.63
N ALA A 342 2.66 -23.74 -19.59
CA ALA A 342 3.46 -24.36 -20.63
C ALA A 342 4.71 -23.52 -20.90
N GLY A 343 5.72 -24.13 -21.53
CA GLY A 343 7.00 -23.47 -21.75
C GLY A 343 7.83 -23.37 -20.47
N VAL A 344 8.34 -22.19 -20.16
CA VAL A 344 9.15 -21.95 -18.95
C VAL A 344 8.23 -21.82 -17.73
N VAL A 345 7.92 -22.96 -17.13
CA VAL A 345 6.99 -23.05 -15.99
C VAL A 345 7.70 -23.01 -14.63
N ALA A 346 6.93 -22.74 -13.57
CA ALA A 346 7.40 -22.91 -12.19
C ALA A 346 7.96 -24.33 -11.98
N VAL A 347 9.07 -24.43 -11.25
CA VAL A 347 9.68 -25.71 -10.88
C VAL A 347 9.97 -25.78 -9.40
N PHE A 348 9.79 -27.00 -8.86
CA PHE A 348 10.09 -27.35 -7.48
C PHE A 348 10.96 -28.59 -7.48
N MET A 349 11.83 -28.71 -6.48
CA MET A 349 12.69 -29.88 -6.32
C MET A 349 11.83 -31.14 -6.09
N PRO A 350 11.95 -32.19 -6.93
CA PRO A 350 11.19 -33.41 -6.73
C PRO A 350 11.47 -34.06 -5.38
N ARG A 351 10.43 -34.67 -4.82
CA ARG A 351 10.44 -35.20 -3.47
C ARG A 351 10.08 -36.68 -3.48
N ARG A 352 10.81 -37.47 -2.70
CA ARG A 352 10.42 -38.85 -2.42
C ARG A 352 9.09 -38.86 -1.63
N PRO A 353 8.17 -39.80 -1.90
CA PRO A 353 6.93 -39.93 -1.13
C PRO A 353 7.19 -39.99 0.38
N GLY A 354 6.38 -39.27 1.17
CA GLY A 354 6.47 -39.23 2.64
C GLY A 354 7.63 -38.40 3.22
N ARG A 355 8.53 -37.84 2.40
CA ARG A 355 9.59 -36.97 2.91
C ARG A 355 8.99 -35.65 3.40
N VAL A 356 9.31 -35.27 4.63
CA VAL A 356 8.93 -33.96 5.21
C VAL A 356 10.17 -33.08 5.28
N THR A 357 10.05 -31.84 4.79
CA THR A 357 11.05 -30.77 4.92
C THR A 357 10.55 -29.81 6.00
N ARG A 358 11.32 -29.68 7.09
CA ARG A 358 10.93 -28.94 8.29
C ARG A 358 11.86 -27.76 8.52
N ARG A 359 11.36 -26.72 9.21
CA ARG A 359 12.17 -25.59 9.69
C ARG A 359 13.25 -26.00 10.67
N ARG A 360 13.04 -27.09 11.41
CA ARG A 360 13.99 -27.62 12.41
C ARG A 360 15.22 -28.31 11.81
N ASP A 361 15.16 -28.63 10.52
CA ASP A 361 16.22 -29.32 9.80
C ASP A 361 17.16 -28.31 9.12
N ALA A 362 18.32 -28.77 8.66
CA ALA A 362 19.21 -27.93 7.86
C ALA A 362 18.55 -27.54 6.53
N ALA A 363 18.93 -26.38 6.02
CA ALA A 363 18.38 -25.87 4.78
C ALA A 363 18.80 -26.71 3.56
N GLY A 364 17.96 -26.74 2.53
CA GLY A 364 18.22 -27.49 1.29
C GLY A 364 17.35 -27.03 0.14
N ALA A 365 17.33 -27.84 -0.93
CA ALA A 365 16.65 -27.50 -2.19
C ALA A 365 15.11 -27.64 -2.15
N HIS A 366 14.55 -28.34 -1.15
CA HIS A 366 13.11 -28.55 -1.05
C HIS A 366 12.40 -27.39 -0.32
N SER A 367 11.23 -27.03 -0.83
CA SER A 367 10.24 -26.21 -0.12
C SER A 367 9.68 -26.96 1.09
N LEU A 368 9.23 -26.19 2.09
CA LEU A 368 8.58 -26.73 3.28
C LEU A 368 7.30 -27.51 2.91
N ASN A 369 6.98 -28.52 3.71
CA ASN A 369 5.72 -29.27 3.62
C ASN A 369 5.34 -29.89 4.98
N GLU A 370 5.84 -29.33 6.08
CA GLU A 370 5.48 -29.82 7.41
C GLU A 370 4.06 -29.37 7.80
N ASP A 371 3.39 -30.12 8.65
CA ASP A 371 2.01 -29.82 9.02
C ASP A 371 1.87 -28.47 9.76
N GLY A 372 0.68 -27.88 9.66
CA GLY A 372 0.33 -26.63 10.35
C GLY A 372 0.96 -25.38 9.73
N GLN A 373 1.32 -25.41 8.44
CA GLN A 373 1.75 -24.24 7.68
C GLN A 373 0.59 -23.24 7.57
N PRO A 374 0.76 -21.98 8.01
CA PRO A 374 -0.20 -20.92 7.71
C PRO A 374 -0.08 -20.53 6.24
N GLU A 375 -1.16 -19.98 5.70
CA GLU A 375 -1.25 -19.53 4.32
C GLU A 375 -1.85 -18.12 4.27
N ARG A 376 -1.56 -17.39 3.19
CA ARG A 376 -2.22 -16.12 2.88
C ARG A 376 -3.48 -16.37 2.07
N SER A 377 -4.64 -16.21 2.69
CA SER A 377 -5.96 -16.54 2.14
C SER A 377 -7.02 -15.44 2.34
N GLY A 378 -6.70 -14.40 3.12
CA GLY A 378 -7.56 -13.26 3.39
C GLY A 378 -8.11 -12.57 2.14
N SER A 379 -9.25 -11.93 2.28
CA SER A 379 -9.96 -11.20 1.22
C SER A 379 -9.91 -9.68 1.41
N THR A 380 -9.43 -9.23 2.57
CA THR A 380 -9.27 -7.83 2.92
C THR A 380 -7.83 -7.54 3.36
N ALA A 381 -7.39 -6.30 3.21
CA ALA A 381 -6.06 -5.90 3.66
C ALA A 381 -5.76 -6.23 5.15
N PRO A 382 -6.70 -6.05 6.11
CA PRO A 382 -6.56 -6.59 7.47
C PRO A 382 -6.22 -8.09 7.53
N GLU A 383 -7.04 -8.93 6.92
CA GLU A 383 -6.90 -10.39 6.96
C GLU A 383 -5.57 -10.82 6.32
N LEU A 384 -5.21 -10.23 5.18
CA LEU A 384 -3.94 -10.52 4.51
C LEU A 384 -2.73 -10.16 5.38
N ARG A 385 -2.79 -9.06 6.14
CA ARG A 385 -1.72 -8.69 7.08
C ARG A 385 -1.61 -9.67 8.24
N GLU A 386 -2.74 -10.12 8.77
CA GLU A 386 -2.79 -11.14 9.83
C GLU A 386 -2.20 -12.46 9.34
N ASP A 387 -2.56 -12.90 8.13
CA ASP A 387 -1.99 -14.11 7.51
C ASP A 387 -0.47 -14.01 7.33
N LEU A 388 0.02 -12.88 6.80
CA LEU A 388 1.46 -12.64 6.66
C LEU A 388 2.17 -12.62 8.02
N GLY A 389 1.52 -12.07 9.06
CA GLY A 389 2.00 -12.11 10.43
C GLY A 389 2.10 -13.55 10.96
N ALA A 390 1.07 -14.36 10.74
CA ALA A 390 1.05 -15.77 11.12
C ALA A 390 2.15 -16.56 10.40
N ILE A 391 2.41 -16.28 9.12
CA ILE A 391 3.53 -16.85 8.36
C ILE A 391 4.87 -16.48 9.02
N ILE A 392 5.09 -15.21 9.37
CA ILE A 392 6.33 -14.76 10.02
C ILE A 392 6.52 -15.45 11.38
N ASP A 393 5.46 -15.52 12.18
CA ASP A 393 5.48 -16.15 13.49
C ASP A 393 5.67 -17.65 13.45
N TRP A 394 5.13 -18.30 12.42
CA TRP A 394 5.35 -19.70 12.18
C TRP A 394 6.81 -19.92 11.73
N LEU A 395 7.28 -19.22 10.70
CA LEU A 395 8.65 -19.36 10.23
C LEU A 395 9.66 -19.12 11.36
N ALA A 396 9.38 -18.15 12.25
CA ALA A 396 10.13 -17.87 13.47
C ALA A 396 11.65 -17.93 13.25
N VAL A 397 12.11 -17.09 12.33
CA VAL A 397 13.47 -17.08 11.80
C VAL A 397 14.55 -16.89 12.89
N ASP A 398 14.18 -16.24 13.98
CA ASP A 398 14.97 -15.95 15.17
C ASP A 398 15.07 -17.14 16.16
N LYS A 399 14.20 -18.15 16.03
CA LYS A 399 14.19 -19.28 16.95
C LYS A 399 15.34 -20.23 16.64
N ALA A 400 16.25 -20.41 17.60
CA ALA A 400 17.44 -21.26 17.45
C ALA A 400 17.14 -22.72 17.03
N SER A 401 15.96 -23.25 17.41
CA SER A 401 15.54 -24.60 16.98
C SER A 401 15.17 -24.69 15.50
N HIS A 402 14.93 -23.57 14.81
CA HIS A 402 14.61 -23.53 13.38
C HIS A 402 15.91 -23.42 12.57
N LYS A 403 16.68 -24.52 12.57
CA LYS A 403 18.03 -24.62 11.98
C LYS A 403 18.09 -24.21 10.50
N ARG A 404 16.98 -24.31 9.78
CA ARG A 404 16.87 -23.93 8.36
C ARG A 404 17.29 -22.48 8.09
N TYR A 405 17.15 -21.60 9.08
CA TYR A 405 17.45 -20.18 8.94
C TYR A 405 18.66 -19.71 9.73
N GLN A 406 19.21 -20.56 10.61
CA GLN A 406 20.26 -20.15 11.53
C GLN A 406 21.59 -19.99 10.80
N PRO A 407 22.24 -18.82 10.87
CA PRO A 407 23.54 -18.64 10.25
C PRO A 407 24.58 -19.55 10.90
N HIS A 408 25.45 -20.16 10.10
CA HIS A 408 26.55 -20.98 10.59
C HIS A 408 27.71 -20.99 9.60
N SER A 409 28.95 -21.09 10.10
CA SER A 409 30.16 -21.19 9.26
C SER A 409 30.27 -20.11 8.17
N GLY A 410 29.82 -18.88 8.45
CA GLY A 410 29.80 -17.76 7.50
C GLY A 410 28.69 -17.83 6.43
N LEU A 411 27.83 -18.85 6.47
CA LEU A 411 26.66 -19.01 5.61
C LEU A 411 25.44 -18.30 6.23
N THR A 412 24.60 -17.73 5.36
CA THR A 412 23.32 -17.10 5.71
C THR A 412 22.25 -17.61 4.75
N PHE A 413 21.00 -17.62 5.19
CA PHE A 413 19.91 -18.33 4.52
C PHE A 413 18.76 -17.40 4.09
N CYS A 414 19.10 -16.14 3.79
CA CYS A 414 18.15 -15.10 3.42
C CYS A 414 17.30 -15.47 2.20
N ASN A 415 17.91 -16.11 1.19
CA ASN A 415 17.24 -16.60 -0.01
C ASN A 415 16.25 -17.75 0.29
N ILE A 416 16.58 -18.62 1.23
CA ILE A 416 15.72 -19.74 1.61
C ILE A 416 14.53 -19.23 2.43
N TYR A 417 14.79 -18.33 3.37
CA TYR A 417 13.74 -17.68 4.14
C TYR A 417 12.77 -16.87 3.26
N ALA A 418 13.30 -16.07 2.31
CA ALA A 418 12.46 -15.35 1.35
C ALA A 418 11.63 -16.31 0.47
N HIS A 419 12.21 -17.44 0.04
CA HIS A 419 11.46 -18.48 -0.67
C HIS A 419 10.32 -19.04 0.19
N ASP A 420 10.61 -19.45 1.43
CA ASP A 420 9.60 -20.08 2.30
C ASP A 420 8.50 -19.08 2.68
N TYR A 421 8.84 -17.81 2.92
CA TYR A 421 7.86 -16.73 3.11
C TYR A 421 6.95 -16.57 1.90
N CYS A 422 7.50 -16.49 0.68
CA CYS A 422 6.71 -16.38 -0.54
C CYS A 422 5.86 -17.64 -0.78
N HIS A 423 6.44 -18.82 -0.57
CA HIS A 423 5.77 -20.11 -0.78
C HIS A 423 4.52 -20.24 0.09
N LEU A 424 4.62 -19.89 1.38
CA LEU A 424 3.48 -19.89 2.30
C LEU A 424 2.48 -18.77 1.99
N ALA A 425 2.94 -17.64 1.46
CA ALA A 425 2.06 -16.56 1.01
C ALA A 425 1.39 -16.82 -0.34
N GLY A 426 1.57 -18.01 -0.93
CA GLY A 426 0.98 -18.39 -2.23
C GLY A 426 1.68 -17.78 -3.45
N VAL A 427 2.88 -17.22 -3.28
CA VAL A 427 3.63 -16.51 -4.32
C VAL A 427 4.86 -17.30 -4.77
N TYR A 428 5.05 -17.43 -6.09
CA TYR A 428 6.20 -18.15 -6.62
C TYR A 428 7.48 -17.30 -6.59
N LEU A 429 8.43 -17.71 -5.76
CA LEU A 429 9.83 -17.32 -5.82
C LEU A 429 10.65 -18.62 -5.84
N PRO A 430 11.57 -18.87 -6.79
CA PRO A 430 12.15 -20.20 -6.95
C PRO A 430 13.17 -20.55 -5.86
N ARG A 431 13.03 -21.73 -5.23
CA ARG A 431 14.13 -22.34 -4.44
C ARG A 431 15.16 -22.95 -5.36
N VAL A 432 14.67 -23.59 -6.42
CA VAL A 432 15.45 -24.14 -7.52
C VAL A 432 14.93 -23.57 -8.83
N TRP A 433 15.79 -23.46 -9.84
CA TRP A 433 15.39 -22.98 -11.16
C TRP A 433 16.04 -23.78 -12.28
N TRP A 434 15.41 -23.74 -13.45
CA TRP A 434 15.86 -24.40 -14.67
C TRP A 434 17.23 -23.91 -15.12
N SER A 435 18.04 -24.84 -15.62
CA SER A 435 19.29 -24.54 -16.33
C SER A 435 19.03 -23.87 -17.68
N THR A 436 19.99 -23.14 -18.22
CA THR A 436 19.83 -22.50 -19.54
C THR A 436 19.45 -23.50 -20.64
N PRO A 437 20.11 -24.69 -20.75
CA PRO A 437 19.68 -25.70 -21.73
C PRO A 437 18.26 -26.23 -21.49
N ALA A 438 17.83 -26.37 -20.24
CA ALA A 438 16.46 -26.76 -19.90
C ALA A 438 15.46 -25.68 -20.34
N ILE A 439 15.75 -24.41 -20.10
CA ILE A 439 14.92 -23.28 -20.54
C ILE A 439 14.75 -23.26 -22.06
N GLU A 440 15.81 -23.50 -22.83
CA GLU A 440 15.72 -23.57 -24.30
C GLU A 440 14.81 -24.70 -24.78
N LYS A 441 14.93 -25.89 -24.16
CA LYS A 441 14.06 -27.03 -24.47
C LYS A 441 12.60 -26.72 -24.14
N LEU A 442 12.34 -26.16 -22.96
CA LEU A 442 11.01 -25.74 -22.52
C LEU A 442 10.39 -24.70 -23.48
N ARG A 443 11.16 -23.70 -23.91
CA ARG A 443 10.70 -22.69 -24.90
C ARG A 443 10.32 -23.29 -26.26
N ARG A 444 10.88 -24.45 -26.62
CA ARG A 444 10.52 -25.22 -27.83
C ARG A 444 9.34 -26.16 -27.60
N GLY A 445 8.67 -26.09 -26.44
CA GLY A 445 7.56 -26.97 -26.08
C GLY A 445 7.99 -28.39 -25.70
N GLN A 446 9.28 -28.64 -25.46
CA GLN A 446 9.75 -29.95 -25.03
C GLN A 446 9.53 -30.14 -23.53
N THR A 447 9.24 -31.37 -23.12
CA THR A 447 9.20 -31.74 -21.69
C THR A 447 10.62 -31.88 -21.16
N VAL A 448 10.87 -31.31 -19.98
CA VAL A 448 12.15 -31.43 -19.27
C VAL A 448 11.90 -31.95 -17.87
N GLU A 449 12.59 -33.02 -17.49
CA GLU A 449 12.52 -33.58 -16.14
C GLU A 449 13.35 -32.72 -15.17
N PRO A 450 12.84 -32.37 -13.97
CA PRO A 450 13.58 -31.61 -12.95
C PRO A 450 14.59 -32.48 -12.18
N LEU A 451 15.86 -32.40 -12.57
CA LEU A 451 16.98 -33.18 -12.04
C LEU A 451 18.01 -32.23 -11.41
N ILE A 452 18.23 -32.37 -10.11
CA ILE A 452 19.18 -31.53 -9.37
C ILE A 452 20.60 -31.68 -9.92
N ALA A 453 21.27 -30.55 -10.11
CA ALA A 453 22.61 -30.45 -10.70
C ALA A 453 22.72 -30.78 -12.21
N ASP A 454 21.60 -31.02 -12.89
CA ASP A 454 21.52 -31.18 -14.35
C ASP A 454 20.57 -30.15 -14.96
N THR A 455 19.26 -30.34 -14.77
CA THR A 455 18.25 -29.45 -15.35
C THR A 455 17.74 -28.41 -14.38
N ILE A 456 17.95 -28.56 -13.06
CA ILE A 456 17.63 -27.56 -12.04
C ILE A 456 18.78 -27.32 -11.04
N PHE A 457 18.89 -26.09 -10.54
CA PHE A 457 19.91 -25.66 -9.59
C PHE A 457 19.34 -24.80 -8.47
N GLU A 458 19.93 -24.87 -7.27
CA GLU A 458 19.55 -24.04 -6.14
C GLU A 458 19.84 -22.55 -6.39
N MET A 459 18.85 -21.70 -6.11
CA MET A 459 18.94 -20.27 -6.33
C MET A 459 19.58 -19.56 -5.13
N ARG A 460 20.67 -18.81 -5.34
CA ARG A 460 21.24 -17.89 -4.35
C ARG A 460 20.60 -16.51 -4.47
N ALA A 461 20.82 -15.62 -3.51
CA ALA A 461 20.28 -14.25 -3.56
C ALA A 461 20.65 -13.47 -4.84
N ASN A 462 21.88 -13.64 -5.34
CA ASN A 462 22.31 -13.03 -6.61
C ASN A 462 21.57 -13.61 -7.82
N ASP A 463 21.23 -14.90 -7.79
CA ASP A 463 20.51 -15.58 -8.86
C ASP A 463 19.04 -15.18 -8.83
N LEU A 464 18.46 -15.03 -7.64
CA LEU A 464 17.09 -14.50 -7.45
C LEU A 464 16.94 -13.07 -7.94
N PHE A 465 17.96 -12.21 -7.76
CA PHE A 465 17.96 -10.86 -8.36
C PHE A 465 17.78 -10.94 -9.88
N ARG A 466 18.56 -11.81 -10.55
CA ARG A 466 18.51 -11.99 -12.00
C ARG A 466 17.20 -12.64 -12.42
N TRP A 467 16.72 -13.64 -11.67
CA TRP A 467 15.45 -14.31 -11.95
C TRP A 467 14.26 -13.36 -11.87
N LEU A 468 14.19 -12.50 -10.85
CA LEU A 468 13.13 -11.48 -10.74
C LEU A 468 13.15 -10.54 -11.94
N ARG A 469 14.33 -10.11 -12.38
CA ARG A 469 14.50 -9.28 -13.58
C ARG A 469 14.05 -9.98 -14.86
N ASP A 470 14.46 -11.24 -15.04
CA ASP A 470 14.35 -11.95 -16.31
C ASP A 470 13.00 -12.69 -16.47
N PHE A 471 12.41 -13.15 -15.36
CA PHE A 471 11.18 -13.97 -15.33
C PHE A 471 10.12 -13.42 -14.38
N GLY A 472 10.47 -12.57 -13.41
CA GLY A 472 9.55 -12.09 -12.37
C GLY A 472 8.19 -11.63 -12.91
N PRO A 473 8.13 -10.78 -13.95
CA PRO A 473 6.86 -10.35 -14.55
C PRO A 473 5.95 -11.47 -15.05
N GLU A 474 6.52 -12.58 -15.56
CA GLU A 474 5.74 -13.76 -15.97
C GLU A 474 5.15 -14.51 -14.77
N PHE A 475 5.70 -14.29 -13.57
CA PHE A 475 5.28 -14.90 -12.31
C PHE A 475 4.69 -13.88 -11.33
N GLY A 476 4.03 -12.83 -11.84
CA GLY A 476 3.27 -11.87 -11.03
C GLY A 476 4.11 -10.79 -10.31
N TRP A 477 5.44 -10.80 -10.46
CA TRP A 477 6.30 -9.80 -9.82
C TRP A 477 6.49 -8.56 -10.68
N ARG A 478 6.48 -7.40 -10.03
CA ARG A 478 6.91 -6.14 -10.66
C ARG A 478 7.74 -5.29 -9.72
N GLN A 479 8.50 -4.34 -10.27
CA GLN A 479 9.20 -3.37 -9.45
C GLN A 479 8.30 -2.23 -8.97
N VAL A 480 8.69 -1.63 -7.85
CA VAL A 480 8.19 -0.35 -7.36
C VAL A 480 9.34 0.65 -7.23
N SER A 481 9.03 1.94 -7.33
CA SER A 481 10.04 2.99 -7.46
C SER A 481 10.74 3.38 -6.16
N SER A 482 10.22 2.98 -5.00
CA SER A 482 10.79 3.39 -3.72
C SER A 482 10.48 2.42 -2.59
N PRO A 483 11.32 2.39 -1.54
CA PRO A 483 11.01 1.67 -0.29
C PRO A 483 9.75 2.16 0.40
N THR A 484 9.38 3.44 0.21
CA THR A 484 8.12 3.99 0.74
C THR A 484 6.95 3.29 0.09
N ARG A 485 6.98 3.19 -1.25
CA ARG A 485 5.93 2.50 -1.98
C ARG A 485 5.89 1.01 -1.66
N LEU A 486 7.06 0.39 -1.53
CA LEU A 486 7.18 -1.01 -1.14
C LEU A 486 6.51 -1.29 0.22
N GLN A 487 6.77 -0.44 1.23
CA GLN A 487 6.15 -0.56 2.55
C GLN A 487 4.63 -0.32 2.49
N GLU A 488 4.16 0.63 1.68
CA GLU A 488 2.73 0.87 1.49
C GLU A 488 2.00 -0.36 0.92
N GLU A 489 2.57 -1.04 -0.07
CA GLU A 489 1.95 -2.24 -0.63
C GLU A 489 2.06 -3.44 0.33
N ALA A 490 3.17 -3.59 1.05
CA ALA A 490 3.28 -4.58 2.14
C ALA A 490 2.19 -4.34 3.20
N ASN A 491 1.93 -3.09 3.55
CA ASN A 491 0.85 -2.70 4.44
C ASN A 491 -0.54 -2.95 3.84
N GLN A 492 -0.70 -3.28 2.55
CA GLN A 492 -1.96 -3.76 1.97
C GLN A 492 -2.08 -5.28 1.96
N GLY A 493 -1.08 -6.00 2.49
CA GLY A 493 -1.02 -7.45 2.48
C GLY A 493 -0.33 -8.04 1.25
N ALA A 494 0.33 -7.22 0.43
CA ALA A 494 1.10 -7.69 -0.72
C ALA A 494 2.43 -8.33 -0.27
N VAL A 495 2.95 -9.27 -1.07
CA VAL A 495 4.28 -9.84 -0.82
C VAL A 495 5.32 -8.89 -1.41
N ALA A 496 6.22 -8.38 -0.56
CA ALA A 496 7.18 -7.34 -0.91
C ALA A 496 8.61 -7.77 -0.57
N LEU A 497 9.55 -7.58 -1.50
CA LEU A 497 10.95 -7.97 -1.34
C LEU A 497 11.91 -6.82 -1.64
N ILE A 498 13.00 -6.75 -0.87
CA ILE A 498 14.22 -6.03 -1.27
C ILE A 498 15.24 -7.09 -1.65
N VAL A 499 15.83 -6.96 -2.84
CA VAL A 499 16.93 -7.82 -3.28
C VAL A 499 18.12 -6.98 -3.75
N ALA A 500 19.31 -7.34 -3.30
CA ALA A 500 20.56 -6.67 -3.63
C ALA A 500 21.63 -7.68 -4.08
N ARG A 501 22.21 -7.42 -5.26
CA ARG A 501 23.22 -8.27 -5.89
C ARG A 501 24.62 -7.82 -5.51
N ARG A 502 25.51 -8.74 -5.15
CA ARG A 502 26.92 -8.40 -4.89
C ARG A 502 27.66 -7.99 -6.16
N LYS A 503 28.59 -7.04 -5.98
CA LYS A 503 29.54 -6.63 -7.00
C LYS A 503 30.62 -7.67 -7.28
N ILE A 504 31.11 -8.31 -6.21
CA ILE A 504 32.16 -9.34 -6.30
C ILE A 504 31.50 -10.70 -6.54
N GLU A 505 31.88 -11.36 -7.64
CA GLU A 505 31.41 -12.69 -7.99
C GLU A 505 31.78 -13.71 -6.89
N GLY A 506 30.91 -14.70 -6.65
CA GLY A 506 31.08 -15.66 -5.56
C GLY A 506 30.76 -15.15 -4.14
N LYS A 507 30.56 -13.84 -3.93
CA LYS A 507 30.03 -13.32 -2.65
C LYS A 507 28.50 -13.32 -2.64
N SER A 508 27.91 -13.61 -1.49
CA SER A 508 26.44 -13.67 -1.32
C SER A 508 25.80 -12.29 -1.36
N GLY A 509 24.81 -12.14 -2.25
CA GLY A 509 23.81 -11.07 -2.22
C GLY A 509 22.95 -11.11 -0.96
N HIS A 510 21.95 -10.25 -0.90
CA HIS A 510 20.98 -10.23 0.20
C HIS A 510 19.57 -10.08 -0.36
N ILE A 511 18.63 -10.83 0.20
CA ILE A 511 17.21 -10.74 -0.15
C ILE A 511 16.38 -10.92 1.12
N LEU A 512 15.34 -10.12 1.30
CA LEU A 512 14.45 -10.24 2.44
C LEU A 512 13.04 -9.72 2.13
N PRO A 513 12.04 -10.21 2.88
CA PRO A 513 10.72 -9.62 2.86
C PRO A 513 10.66 -8.28 3.61
N VAL A 514 9.96 -7.33 3.00
CA VAL A 514 9.37 -6.17 3.69
C VAL A 514 7.99 -6.58 4.14
N VAL A 515 7.72 -6.44 5.43
CA VAL A 515 6.54 -7.01 6.07
C VAL A 515 5.58 -5.91 6.53
N PRO A 516 4.27 -6.21 6.70
CA PRO A 516 3.31 -5.21 7.13
C PRO A 516 3.67 -4.61 8.50
N GLU A 517 3.50 -3.30 8.66
CA GLU A 517 3.61 -2.63 9.96
C GLU A 517 2.50 -3.11 10.91
N THR A 518 2.87 -3.31 12.18
CA THR A 518 1.94 -3.71 13.25
C THR A 518 1.66 -2.53 14.19
N GLU A 519 0.99 -2.77 15.31
CA GLU A 519 0.79 -1.78 16.37
C GLU A 519 2.11 -1.33 17.02
N THR A 520 3.10 -2.23 17.09
CA THR A 520 4.38 -2.01 17.81
C THR A 520 5.60 -1.99 16.89
N GLU A 521 5.53 -2.59 15.70
CA GLU A 521 6.64 -2.74 14.77
C GLU A 521 6.41 -1.91 13.50
N HIS A 522 7.39 -1.09 13.14
CA HIS A 522 7.19 -0.05 12.12
C HIS A 522 8.40 0.21 11.25
N ALA A 523 8.14 0.73 10.06
CA ALA A 523 9.18 1.32 9.23
C ALA A 523 9.57 2.70 9.77
N HIS A 524 10.87 2.98 9.73
CA HIS A 524 11.35 4.34 9.98
C HIS A 524 11.11 5.22 8.75
N ARG A 525 10.64 6.44 8.99
CA ARG A 525 10.44 7.48 7.98
C ARG A 525 11.27 8.70 8.33
N THR A 526 11.85 9.32 7.31
CA THR A 526 12.56 10.59 7.43
C THR A 526 11.61 11.76 7.71
N ALA A 527 12.15 12.96 7.97
CA ALA A 527 11.35 14.16 8.15
C ALA A 527 10.48 14.53 6.93
N SER A 528 10.86 14.10 5.72
CA SER A 528 10.04 14.26 4.51
C SER A 528 8.99 13.15 4.33
N GLY A 529 8.92 12.20 5.25
CA GLY A 529 7.98 11.07 5.21
C GLY A 529 8.44 9.88 4.36
N GLU A 530 9.64 9.94 3.79
CA GLU A 530 10.18 8.82 3.02
C GLU A 530 10.71 7.73 3.93
N VAL A 531 10.36 6.48 3.64
CA VAL A 531 10.91 5.29 4.29
C VAL A 531 12.36 5.09 3.87
N ASP A 532 13.27 5.09 4.84
CA ASP A 532 14.69 4.76 4.67
C ASP A 532 15.09 3.48 5.41
N ARG A 533 14.27 3.02 6.37
CA ARG A 533 14.35 1.70 7.00
C ARG A 533 12.97 1.03 6.97
N PRO A 534 12.65 0.28 5.91
CA PRO A 534 11.44 -0.55 5.86
C PRO A 534 11.40 -1.52 7.03
N LEU A 535 10.19 -1.91 7.45
CA LEU A 535 10.02 -3.00 8.39
C LEU A 535 10.27 -4.31 7.66
N GLN A 536 11.18 -5.12 8.20
CA GLN A 536 11.71 -6.30 7.53
C GLN A 536 11.59 -7.52 8.43
N SER A 537 11.60 -8.70 7.81
CA SER A 537 11.90 -9.96 8.48
C SER A 537 13.13 -10.59 7.84
N GLN A 538 14.07 -11.11 8.64
CA GLN A 538 15.40 -11.40 8.12
C GLN A 538 15.98 -12.73 8.64
N ALA A 539 16.50 -13.54 7.69
CA ALA A 539 17.43 -14.65 7.94
C ALA A 539 18.85 -14.28 7.47
N GLY A 540 19.58 -13.51 8.27
CA GLY A 540 20.86 -12.90 7.89
C GLY A 540 21.99 -13.32 8.81
N VAL A 541 22.95 -12.41 9.02
CA VAL A 541 23.96 -12.56 10.08
C VAL A 541 23.32 -12.49 11.46
N SER A 542 22.26 -11.67 11.58
CA SER A 542 21.37 -11.63 12.73
C SER A 542 19.94 -11.82 12.25
N ASN A 543 19.23 -12.74 12.89
CA ASN A 543 17.86 -13.10 12.54
C ASN A 543 16.88 -12.34 13.42
N PHE A 544 15.79 -11.86 12.83
CA PHE A 544 14.69 -11.23 13.55
C PHE A 544 13.39 -11.39 12.75
N ARG A 545 12.27 -11.57 13.46
CA ARG A 545 10.94 -11.62 12.84
C ARG A 545 10.47 -10.27 12.36
N TYR A 546 10.69 -9.24 13.18
CA TYR A 546 10.37 -7.86 12.89
C TYR A 546 11.56 -7.01 13.30
N GLY A 547 11.93 -6.10 12.43
CA GLY A 547 13.00 -5.16 12.72
C GLY A 547 13.31 -4.26 11.55
N THR A 548 13.90 -3.12 11.88
CA THR A 548 14.48 -2.22 10.90
C THR A 548 15.98 -2.42 10.89
N SER A 549 16.56 -2.67 9.72
CA SER A 549 18.01 -2.67 9.54
C SER A 549 18.57 -1.24 9.51
N THR A 550 19.86 -1.09 9.25
CA THR A 550 20.49 0.20 8.96
C THR A 550 19.82 0.91 7.78
N ALA A 551 19.82 2.25 7.80
CA ALA A 551 19.20 3.07 6.76
C ALA A 551 19.78 2.76 5.38
N ASN A 552 18.89 2.52 4.41
CA ASN A 552 19.23 2.28 3.01
C ASN A 552 20.34 1.22 2.81
N TRP A 553 20.35 0.15 3.59
CA TRP A 553 21.42 -0.87 3.55
C TRP A 553 21.70 -1.41 2.13
N TRP A 554 20.69 -1.44 1.25
CA TRP A 554 20.79 -1.88 -0.14
C TRP A 554 21.61 -0.95 -1.03
N LYS A 555 21.90 0.28 -0.59
CA LYS A 555 22.77 1.26 -1.27
C LYS A 555 24.25 1.15 -0.89
N ASP A 556 24.61 0.21 -0.02
CA ASP A 556 25.98 -0.03 0.40
C ASP A 556 26.87 -0.37 -0.83
N GLU A 557 28.09 0.16 -0.87
CA GLU A 557 29.02 0.06 -2.00
C GLU A 557 29.40 -1.38 -2.37
N ARG A 558 29.14 -2.32 -1.46
CA ARG A 558 29.34 -3.75 -1.69
C ARG A 558 28.36 -4.35 -2.72
N PHE A 559 27.22 -3.70 -2.92
CA PHE A 559 26.20 -4.13 -3.87
C PHE A 559 26.44 -3.44 -5.22
N ALA A 560 26.28 -4.22 -6.29
CA ALA A 560 26.29 -3.67 -7.64
C ALA A 560 24.95 -3.02 -7.95
N GLU A 561 23.86 -3.70 -7.60
CA GLU A 561 22.49 -3.30 -7.92
C GLU A 561 21.56 -3.72 -6.79
N SER A 562 20.44 -3.01 -6.66
CA SER A 562 19.33 -3.39 -5.79
C SER A 562 17.99 -3.02 -6.42
N ALA A 563 16.94 -3.74 -6.03
CA ALA A 563 15.60 -3.53 -6.55
C ALA A 563 14.53 -3.85 -5.49
N PHE A 564 13.36 -3.24 -5.68
CA PHE A 564 12.18 -3.38 -4.83
C PHE A 564 11.09 -4.08 -5.63
N TRP A 565 10.67 -5.25 -5.18
CA TRP A 565 9.72 -6.09 -5.91
C TRP A 565 8.45 -6.30 -5.09
N VAL A 566 7.31 -6.26 -5.76
CA VAL A 566 6.00 -6.54 -5.18
C VAL A 566 5.28 -7.59 -6.01
N HIS A 567 4.52 -8.43 -5.33
CA HIS A 567 3.52 -9.34 -5.89
C HIS A 567 2.20 -9.10 -5.16
N ALA A 568 1.10 -9.09 -5.90
CA ALA A 568 -0.25 -8.93 -5.34
C ALA A 568 -0.52 -9.98 -4.26
#